data_AF-A0A395NZL1-F1
#
_entry.id   AF-A0A395NZL1-F1
#
_cell.length_a   1.000
_cell.length_b   1.000
_cell.length_c   1.000
_cell.angle_alpha   90.00
_cell.angle_beta   90.00
_cell.angle_gamma   90.00
#
_symmetry.space_group_name_H-M   'P 1'
#
loop_
_entity.id
_entity.type
_entity.pdbx_description
1 polymer ?
#
loop_
_entity_poly.entity_id
_entity_poly.type
_entity_poly.pdbx_seq_one_letter_code
_entity_poly.pdbx_strand_id
1 'polypeptide(L)'
;MASIGGSEFDCIVVCDTETERQELVKELRRFEGYRIREERRDWVNMAYTGPTLDGDVLPQEYMNLHDCLVERGFVQKYSYWGSRRFEKSRDGNA
;
A
#
# COMPACT_ATOMS: atom_id res chain seq x y z
N MET A 1 -22.88 -21.89 5.00
CA MET A 1 -22.61 -20.45 4.83
C MET A 1 -21.15 -20.24 5.20
N ALA A 2 -20.25 -20.23 4.21
CA ALA A 2 -18.85 -19.89 4.47
C ALA A 2 -18.80 -18.41 4.82
N SER A 3 -18.24 -18.08 5.98
CA SER A 3 -17.86 -16.71 6.29
C SER A 3 -16.93 -16.25 5.18
N ILE A 4 -17.35 -15.25 4.39
CA ILE A 4 -16.44 -14.54 3.49
C ILE A 4 -15.49 -13.81 4.45
N GLY A 5 -14.36 -14.45 4.76
CA GLY A 5 -13.29 -13.79 5.49
C GLY A 5 -12.89 -12.56 4.69
N GLY A 6 -12.95 -11.39 5.31
CA GLY A 6 -12.27 -10.23 4.76
C GLY A 6 -10.78 -10.44 4.99
N SER A 7 -9.97 -10.39 3.93
CA SER A 7 -8.53 -10.25 4.10
C SER A 7 -8.27 -8.80 4.52
N GLU A 8 -7.64 -8.62 5.68
CA GLU A 8 -7.10 -7.34 6.09
C GLU A 8 -5.57 -7.46 6.15
N PHE A 9 -4.88 -6.58 5.45
CA PHE A 9 -3.44 -6.42 5.59
C PHE A 9 -3.08 -4.94 5.59
N ASP A 10 -2.02 -4.62 6.33
CA ASP A 10 -1.46 -3.29 6.37
C ASP A 10 -0.52 -3.05 5.18
N CYS A 11 -0.53 -1.83 4.69
CA CYS A 11 0.31 -1.30 3.62
C CYS A 11 0.95 0.00 4.10
N ILE A 12 2.27 -0.01 4.30
CA ILE A 12 3.03 1.16 4.75
C ILE A 12 3.76 1.74 3.55
N VAL A 13 3.54 3.02 3.24
CA VAL A 13 4.29 3.73 2.21
C VAL A 13 5.20 4.76 2.86
N VAL A 14 6.51 4.63 2.63
CA VAL A 14 7.55 5.51 3.17
C VAL A 14 7.98 6.49 2.09
N CYS A 15 7.71 7.76 2.33
CA CYS A 15 8.00 8.90 1.47
C CYS A 15 9.31 9.57 1.91
N ASP A 16 9.99 10.25 0.99
CA ASP A 16 11.20 11.00 1.30
C ASP A 16 10.89 12.38 1.91
N THR A 17 9.71 12.94 1.61
CA THR A 17 9.31 14.27 2.09
C THR A 17 7.86 14.31 2.55
N GLU A 18 7.56 15.31 3.38
CA GLU A 18 6.19 15.58 3.81
C GLU A 18 5.27 15.97 2.65
N THR A 19 5.76 16.78 1.72
CA THR A 19 5.01 17.20 0.53
C THR A 19 4.62 15.99 -0.33
N GLU A 20 5.57 15.08 -0.59
CA GLU A 20 5.31 13.85 -1.33
C GLU A 20 4.23 13.01 -0.64
N ARG A 21 4.32 12.84 0.69
CA ARG A 21 3.31 12.10 1.45
C ARG A 21 1.94 12.77 1.36
N GLN A 22 1.87 14.10 1.43
CA GLN A 22 0.61 14.85 1.27
C GLN A 22 -0.01 14.66 -0.12
N GLU A 23 0.80 14.71 -1.18
CA GLU A 23 0.34 14.47 -2.56
C GLU A 23 -0.12 13.03 -2.75
N LEU A 24 0.67 12.08 -2.25
CA LEU A 24 0.34 10.66 -2.30
C LEU A 24 -0.98 10.39 -1.57
N VAL A 25 -1.19 10.91 -0.36
CA VAL A 25 -2.44 10.74 0.40
C VAL A 25 -3.67 11.21 -0.38
N LYS A 26 -3.58 12.31 -1.13
CA LYS A 26 -4.71 12.81 -1.95
C LYS A 26 -5.11 11.80 -3.04
N GLU A 27 -4.13 11.10 -3.59
CA GLU A 27 -4.36 10.07 -4.60
C GLU A 27 -4.81 8.75 -3.98
N LEU A 28 -4.16 8.33 -2.89
CA LEU A 28 -4.47 7.11 -2.15
C LEU A 28 -5.93 7.05 -1.68
N ARG A 29 -6.53 8.21 -1.37
CA ARG A 29 -7.95 8.32 -1.01
C ARG A 29 -8.91 7.95 -2.16
N ARG A 30 -8.42 7.84 -3.39
CA ARG A 30 -9.20 7.41 -4.56
C ARG A 30 -9.20 5.90 -4.76
N PHE A 31 -8.34 5.16 -4.04
CA PHE A 31 -8.27 3.71 -4.13
C PHE A 31 -9.34 3.08 -3.25
N GLU A 32 -10.29 2.41 -3.89
CA GLU A 32 -11.30 1.61 -3.19
C GLU A 32 -10.66 0.42 -2.49
N GLY A 33 -11.29 -0.03 -1.40
CA GLY A 33 -10.77 -1.13 -0.58
C GLY A 33 -9.62 -0.73 0.35
N TYR A 34 -9.09 0.49 0.25
CA TYR A 34 -8.05 0.99 1.17
C TYR A 34 -8.57 2.09 2.10
N ARG A 35 -8.13 2.03 3.36
CA ARG A 35 -8.34 3.10 4.35
C ARG A 35 -7.01 3.57 4.91
N ILE A 36 -6.82 4.88 5.00
CA ILE A 36 -5.68 5.46 5.70
C ILE A 36 -5.90 5.30 7.19
N ARG A 37 -4.98 4.62 7.87
CA ARG A 37 -4.99 4.43 9.34
C ARG A 37 -4.21 5.51 10.06
N GLU A 38 -3.06 5.87 9.50
CA GLU A 38 -2.12 6.79 10.15
C GLU A 38 -1.35 7.57 9.10
N GLU A 39 -1.15 8.86 9.35
CA GLU A 39 -0.29 9.73 8.56
C GLU A 39 0.80 10.29 9.48
N ARG A 40 2.06 10.19 9.07
CA ARG A 40 3.19 10.82 9.72
C ARG A 40 3.91 11.74 8.75
N ARG A 41 5.00 12.35 9.23
CA ARG A 41 5.76 13.34 8.45
C ARG A 41 6.20 12.76 7.10
N ASP A 42 6.74 11.55 7.10
CA ASP A 42 7.43 10.93 5.97
C ASP A 42 6.89 9.53 5.64
N TRP A 43 5.73 9.15 6.17
CA TRP A 43 5.10 7.88 5.81
C TRP A 43 3.60 7.89 6.05
N VAL A 44 2.91 6.96 5.40
CA VAL A 44 1.47 6.71 5.55
C VAL A 44 1.23 5.22 5.78
N ASN A 45 0.35 4.92 6.74
CA ASN A 45 -0.20 3.58 6.94
C ASN A 45 -1.58 3.48 6.31
N MET A 46 -1.78 2.45 5.52
CA MET A 46 -3.08 2.08 4.97
C MET A 46 -3.41 0.66 5.36
N ALA A 47 -4.69 0.36 5.48
CA ALA A 47 -5.16 -1.02 5.53
C ALA A 47 -6.02 -1.29 4.32
N TYR A 48 -5.75 -2.41 3.66
CA TYR A 48 -6.67 -2.99 2.70
C TYR A 48 -7.75 -3.75 3.46
N THR A 49 -8.99 -3.60 3.07
CA THR A 49 -10.11 -4.43 3.52
C THR A 49 -10.90 -4.84 2.29
N GLY A 50 -10.82 -6.13 1.95
CA GLY A 50 -11.52 -6.66 0.79
C GLY A 50 -11.72 -8.16 0.87
N PRO A 51 -12.42 -8.74 -0.12
CA PRO A 51 -12.65 -10.17 -0.16
C PRO A 51 -11.31 -10.90 -0.21
N THR A 52 -11.15 -11.92 0.64
CA THR A 52 -10.10 -12.92 0.41
C THR A 52 -10.42 -13.61 -0.91
N LEU A 53 -9.57 -13.45 -1.92
CA LEU A 53 -9.63 -14.29 -3.10
C LEU A 53 -9.06 -15.67 -2.72
N ASP A 54 -9.69 -16.74 -3.18
CA ASP A 54 -9.18 -18.09 -2.94
C ASP A 54 -7.78 -18.25 -3.58
N GLY A 55 -6.78 -18.66 -2.80
CA GLY A 55 -5.40 -18.90 -3.24
C GLY A 55 -4.42 -17.74 -3.03
N ASP A 56 -3.28 -17.77 -3.71
CA ASP A 56 -2.22 -16.74 -3.68
C ASP A 56 -2.54 -15.51 -4.56
N VAL A 57 -3.80 -15.34 -4.97
CA VAL A 57 -4.21 -14.27 -5.90
C VAL A 57 -4.44 -12.98 -5.12
N LEU A 58 -3.69 -11.93 -5.48
CA LEU A 58 -3.88 -10.60 -4.91
C LEU A 58 -5.10 -9.91 -5.58
N PRO A 59 -5.94 -9.20 -4.81
CA PRO A 59 -7.08 -8.49 -5.36
C PRO A 59 -6.69 -7.44 -6.41
N GLN A 60 -7.58 -7.16 -7.36
CA GLN A 60 -7.32 -6.16 -8.40
C GLN A 60 -7.10 -4.76 -7.80
N GLU A 61 -7.78 -4.43 -6.71
CA GLU A 61 -7.60 -3.18 -5.98
C GLU A 61 -6.17 -3.07 -5.43
N TYR A 62 -5.59 -4.19 -5.00
CA TYR A 62 -4.18 -4.23 -4.62
C TYR A 62 -3.27 -3.98 -5.81
N MET A 63 -3.52 -4.63 -6.94
CA MET A 63 -2.70 -4.44 -8.14
C MET A 63 -2.74 -2.99 -8.63
N ASN A 64 -3.92 -2.35 -8.59
CA ASN A 64 -4.06 -0.93 -8.95
C ASN A 64 -3.20 -0.02 -8.04
N LEU A 65 -3.24 -0.26 -6.71
CA LEU A 65 -2.43 0.50 -5.76
C LEU A 65 -0.94 0.24 -6.01
N HIS A 66 -0.58 -1.02 -6.17
CA HIS A 66 0.79 -1.45 -6.43
C HIS A 66 1.37 -0.74 -7.66
N ASP A 67 0.65 -0.77 -8.78
CA ASP A 67 1.11 -0.17 -10.04
C ASP A 67 1.27 1.34 -9.92
N CYS A 68 0.32 2.03 -9.27
CA CYS A 68 0.44 3.46 -8.96
C CYS A 68 1.69 3.79 -8.13
N LEU A 69 1.99 2.99 -7.11
CA LEU A 69 3.17 3.18 -6.29
C LEU A 69 4.46 2.86 -7.07
N VAL A 70 4.48 1.81 -7.89
CA VAL A 70 5.64 1.46 -8.71
C VAL A 70 5.92 2.52 -9.78
N GLU A 71 4.90 3.06 -10.44
CA GLU A 71 5.04 4.17 -11.40
C GLU A 71 5.64 5.43 -10.75
N ARG A 72 5.40 5.62 -9.45
CA ARG A 72 5.98 6.71 -8.64
C ARG A 72 7.40 6.40 -8.13
N GLY A 73 7.96 5.25 -8.49
CA GLY A 73 9.30 4.82 -8.11
C GLY A 73 9.41 4.14 -6.74
N PHE A 74 8.28 3.75 -6.14
CA PHE A 74 8.31 2.92 -4.93
C PHE A 74 8.57 1.46 -5.28
N VAL A 75 9.30 0.78 -4.41
CA VAL A 75 9.54 -0.66 -4.50
C VAL A 75 8.86 -1.35 -3.34
N GLN A 76 8.12 -2.41 -3.65
CA GLN A 76 7.49 -3.24 -2.63
C GLN A 76 8.55 -4.10 -1.93
N LYS A 77 8.65 -3.95 -0.61
CA LYS A 77 9.40 -4.82 0.30
C LYS A 77 8.45 -5.61 1.18
N TYR A 78 8.83 -6.85 1.48
CA TYR A 78 8.10 -7.67 2.44
C TYR A 78 8.47 -7.25 3.86
N SER A 79 7.46 -6.97 4.69
CA SER A 79 7.69 -6.71 6.12
C SER A 79 7.58 -8.01 6.93
N TYR A 80 8.20 -8.02 8.11
CA TYR A 80 8.25 -9.16 9.03
C TYR A 80 6.86 -9.62 9.55
N TRP A 81 5.80 -8.82 9.35
CA TRP A 81 4.47 -9.04 9.91
C TRP A 81 3.40 -9.38 8.87
N GLY A 82 3.80 -9.73 7.64
CA GLY A 82 2.85 -9.96 6.54
C GLY A 82 2.28 -8.67 5.94
N SER A 83 2.60 -7.50 6.49
CA SER A 83 2.28 -6.21 5.92
C SER A 83 3.13 -5.94 4.67
N ARG A 84 2.57 -5.20 3.72
CA ARG A 84 3.26 -4.74 2.51
C ARG A 84 3.92 -3.40 2.81
N ARG A 85 5.18 -3.24 2.46
CA ARG A 85 5.89 -1.96 2.63
C ARG A 85 6.34 -1.45 1.28
N PHE A 86 6.15 -0.17 1.02
CA PHE A 86 6.60 0.49 -0.19
C PHE A 86 7.57 1.60 0.21
N GLU A 87 8.74 1.62 -0.42
CA GLU A 87 9.74 2.66 -0.21
C GLU A 87 10.50 2.90 -1.50
N LYS A 88 10.94 4.14 -1.72
CA LYS A 88 11.79 4.44 -2.88
C LYS A 88 13.13 3.74 -2.75
N SER A 89 13.59 3.13 -3.83
CA SER A 89 14.94 2.57 -3.85
C SER A 89 15.94 3.70 -3.65
N ARG A 90 16.73 3.63 -2.58
CA ARG A 90 17.86 4.55 -2.33
C ARG A 90 19.14 4.09 -3.00
N ASP A 91 19.08 3.03 -3.81
CA ASP A 91 20.22 2.63 -4.62
C ASP A 91 20.46 3.72 -5.68
N GLY A 92 21.39 4.62 -5.37
CA GLY A 92 21.97 5.56 -6.31
C GLY A 92 22.79 4.83 -7.36
N ASN A 93 22.10 4.14 -8.27
CA ASN A 93 22.70 3.50 -9.42
C ASN A 93 21.77 3.68 -10.64
N ALA A 94 21.87 4.88 -11.22
CA ALA A 94 21.57 5.13 -12.62
C ALA A 94 22.89 5.54 -13.30
#